data_AF-A0A829GN01-F1
#
_entry.id   AF-A0A829GN01-F1
#
_cell.length_a   1.000
_cell.length_b   1.000
_cell.length_c   1.000
_cell.angle_alpha   90.00
_cell.angle_beta   90.00
_cell.angle_gamma   90.00
#
_symmetry.space_group_name_H-M   'P 1'
#
loop_
_entity.id
_entity.type
_entity.pdbx_description
1 polymer ?
#
loop_
_entity_poly.entity_id
_entity_poly.type
_entity_poly.pdbx_seq_one_letter_code
_entity_poly.pdbx_strand_id
1 'polypeptide(L)' 'MAIFTAYDNSEILAALQDAAPHAEIHVNDKIAREHSANGNAQREIAGKILAYVAVSDVADIQGVLRT' A
#
# COMPACT_ATOMS: atom_id res chain seq x y z
N MET A 1 -3.94 -19.16 -23.81
CA MET A 1 -3.51 -19.14 -22.39
C MET A 1 -3.37 -17.70 -21.98
N ALA A 2 -4.22 -17.20 -21.08
CA ALA A 2 -4.01 -15.90 -20.48
C ALA A 2 -2.92 -16.06 -19.41
N ILE A 3 -1.76 -15.45 -19.66
CA ILE A 3 -0.70 -15.36 -18.65
C ILE A 3 -1.14 -14.24 -17.72
N PHE A 4 -1.70 -14.60 -16.57
CA PHE A 4 -1.88 -13.65 -15.48
C PHE A 4 -0.52 -13.53 -14.79
N THR A 5 0.34 -12.66 -15.30
CA THR A 5 1.53 -12.26 -14.55
C THR A 5 1.02 -11.59 -13.27
N ALA A 6 1.25 -12.23 -12.13
CA ALA A 6 1.10 -11.54 -10.86
C ALA A 6 1.98 -10.29 -10.95
N TYR A 7 1.39 -9.11 -10.77
CA TYR A 7 2.16 -7.87 -10.73
C TYR A 7 3.33 -8.06 -9.76
N ASP A 8 4.54 -7.76 -10.22
CA ASP A 8 5.67 -7.71 -9.30
C ASP A 8 5.41 -6.60 -8.28
N ASN A 9 5.89 -6.77 -7.05
CA ASN A 9 5.67 -5.79 -5.97
C ASN A 9 6.00 -4.35 -6.39
N SER A 10 7.01 -4.17 -7.25
CA SER A 10 7.37 -2.87 -7.84
C SER A 10 6.29 -2.28 -8.74
N GLU A 11 5.59 -3.11 -9.52
CA GLU A 11 4.51 -2.65 -10.40
C GLU A 11 3.26 -2.29 -9.59
N ILE A 12 2.97 -3.03 -8.51
CA ILE A 12 1.87 -2.69 -7.60
C ILE A 12 2.13 -1.35 -6.91
N LEU A 13 3.38 -1.11 -6.47
CA LEU A 13 3.76 0.16 -5.87
C LEU A 13 3.67 1.32 -6.87
N ALA A 14 4.10 1.10 -8.12
CA ALA A 14 3.99 2.09 -9.18
C ALA A 14 2.53 2.42 -9.50
N ALA A 15 1.66 1.40 -9.59
CA ALA A 15 0.24 1.59 -9.81
C ALA A 15 -0.44 2.33 -8.65
N LEU A 16 -0.06 2.04 -7.40
CA LEU A 16 -0.54 2.75 -6.22
C LEU A 16 -0.11 4.23 -6.23
N GLN A 17 1.13 4.52 -6.64
CA GLN A 17 1.63 5.90 -6.73
C GLN A 17 0.93 6.69 -7.84
N ASP A 18 0.64 6.06 -8.98
CA ASP A 18 -0.10 6.68 -10.09
C ASP A 18 -1.57 6.94 -9.71
N ALA A 19 -2.18 6.02 -8.97
CA ALA A 19 -3.56 6.15 -8.51
C ALA A 19 -3.72 7.14 -7.34
N ALA A 20 -2.68 7.31 -6.51
CA ALA A 20 -2.69 8.19 -5.34
C ALA A 20 -1.41 9.08 -5.33
N PRO A 21 -1.36 10.10 -6.20
CA PRO A 21 -0.14 10.89 -6.41
C PRO A 21 0.27 11.74 -5.21
N HIS A 22 -0.64 12.03 -4.27
CA HIS A 22 -0.32 12.77 -3.05
C HIS A 22 -0.10 11.86 -1.83
N ALA A 23 -0.25 10.54 -1.98
CA ALA A 23 -0.10 9.59 -0.90
C ALA A 23 1.38 9.27 -0.63
N GLU A 24 1.74 9.09 0.64
CA GLU A 24 3.05 8.59 1.03
C GLU A 24 3.01 7.07 1.16
N ILE A 25 3.82 6.38 0.35
CA ILE A 25 3.88 4.92 0.32
C ILE A 25 5.15 4.45 1.04
N HIS A 26 4.99 3.69 2.11
CA HIS A 26 6.08 3.16 2.92
C HIS A 26 6.11 1.62 2.87
N VAL A 27 7.23 1.07 2.42
CA VAL A 27 7.48 -0.39 2.36
C VAL A 27 8.27 -0.91 3.56
N ASN A 28 8.55 -0.05 4.56
CA ASN A 28 9.38 -0.38 5.72
C ASN A 28 8.53 -0.74 6.95
N ASP A 29 8.86 -1.88 7.57
CA ASP A 29 8.29 -2.37 8.83
C ASP A 29 8.28 -1.36 9.98
N LYS A 30 9.23 -0.43 10.00
CA LYS A 30 9.31 0.57 11.07
C LYS A 30 8.10 1.51 11.03
N ILE A 31 7.77 2.04 9.85
CA ILE A 31 6.65 2.98 9.67
C ILE A 31 5.32 2.23 9.89
N ALA A 32 5.20 1.00 9.38
CA ALA A 32 4.02 0.17 9.62
C ALA A 32 3.78 -0.12 11.11
N ARG A 33 4.85 -0.26 11.92
CA ARG A 33 4.73 -0.41 13.38
C ARG A 33 4.28 0.85 14.07
N GLU A 34 4.86 2.00 13.70
CA GLU A 34 4.53 3.31 14.29
C GLU A 34 3.07 3.69 14.02
N HIS A 35 2.56 3.34 12.83
CA HIS A 35 1.19 3.61 12.42
C HIS A 35 0.23 2.41 12.53
N SER A 36 0.65 1.33 13.19
CA SER A 36 -0.22 0.19 13.47
C SER A 36 -1.30 0.63 14.47
N ALA A 37 -2.55 0.74 14.00
CA ALA A 37 -3.69 1.15 14.81
C ALA A 37 -3.84 0.26 16.06
N ASN A 38 -3.44 0.79 17.23
CA ASN A 38 -3.65 0.23 18.57
C ASN A 38 -3.38 -1.28 18.75
N GLY A 39 -2.48 -1.86 17.94
CA GLY A 39 -2.20 -3.30 17.95
C GLY A 39 -3.18 -4.19 17.19
N ASN A 40 -4.19 -3.62 16.54
CA ASN A 40 -5.13 -4.34 15.67
C ASN A 40 -4.67 -4.37 14.20
N ALA A 41 -3.82 -3.43 13.79
CA ALA A 41 -3.18 -3.51 12.48
C ALA A 41 -1.94 -4.42 12.55
N GLN A 42 -1.70 -5.21 11.51
CA GLN A 42 -0.54 -6.11 11.43
C GLN A 42 0.74 -5.31 11.68
N ARG A 43 1.54 -5.72 12.67
CA ARG A 43 2.74 -5.00 13.11
C ARG A 43 3.97 -5.27 12.23
N GLU A 44 3.87 -6.19 11.28
CA GLU A 44 5.00 -6.58 10.43
C GLU A 44 4.51 -6.76 8.99
N ILE A 45 5.22 -6.13 8.06
CA ILE A 45 5.23 -6.31 6.59
C ILE A 45 5.97 -7.63 6.26
N ALA A 46 5.94 -8.63 7.15
CA ALA A 46 6.55 -9.93 6.98
C ALA A 46 5.75 -10.80 5.99
N GLY A 47 5.73 -10.38 4.72
CA GLY A 47 5.11 -11.09 3.60
C GLY A 47 3.58 -11.09 3.55
N LYS A 48 2.90 -10.44 4.52
CA LYS A 48 1.42 -10.39 4.59
C LYS A 48 0.82 -9.03 4.24
N ILE A 49 1.62 -7.97 4.34
CA ILE A 49 1.28 -6.61 3.90
C ILE A 49 2.36 -6.19 2.91
N LEU A 50 1.98 -5.49 1.84
CA LEU A 50 2.91 -5.03 0.82
C LEU A 50 3.50 -3.65 1.15
N ALA A 51 2.65 -2.71 1.57
CA ALA A 51 3.04 -1.35 1.90
C ALA A 51 2.01 -0.69 2.83
N TYR A 52 2.46 0.31 3.57
CA TYR A 52 1.61 1.26 4.27
C TYR A 52 1.42 2.50 3.39
N VAL A 53 0.17 2.88 3.09
CA VAL A 53 -0.15 4.04 2.25
C VAL A 53 -0.84 5.09 3.11
N ALA A 54 -0.17 6.22 3.34
CA ALA A 54 -0.71 7.36 4.06
C ALA A 54 -1.39 8.30 3.05
N VAL A 55 -2.72 8.35 3.11
CA VAL A 55 -3.57 9.19 2.24
C VAL A 55 -4.07 10.41 3.00
N SER A 56 -4.05 11.57 2.36
CA SER A 56 -4.41 12.86 2.99
C SER A 56 -5.72 13.43 2.47
N ASP A 57 -6.18 12.97 1.31
CA ASP A 57 -7.35 13.51 0.63
C ASP A 57 -8.29 12.41 0.11
N VAL A 58 -9.50 12.81 -0.28
CA VAL A 58 -10.54 11.89 -0.77
C VAL A 58 -10.14 11.26 -2.10
N ALA A 59 -9.36 11.95 -2.93
CA ALA A 59 -8.96 11.46 -4.24
C ALA A 59 -7.97 10.29 -4.10
N ASP A 60 -6.99 10.39 -3.21
CA ASP A 60 -6.04 9.33 -2.88
C ASP A 60 -6.74 8.13 -2.24
N ILE A 61 -7.71 8.35 -1.33
CA ILE A 61 -8.52 7.27 -0.75
C ILE A 61 -9.25 6.49 -1.87
N GLN A 62 -9.85 7.21 -2.81
CA GLN A 62 -10.54 6.60 -3.95
C GLN A 62 -9.57 5.91 -4.92
N GLY A 63 -8.37 6.47 -5.10
CA GLY A 63 -7.30 5.89 -5.90
C GLY A 63 -6.81 4.55 -5.36
N VAL A 64 -6.59 4.48 -4.04
CA VAL A 64 -6.14 3.26 -3.36
C VAL A 64 -7.23 2.18 -3.27
N LEU A 65 -8.49 2.57 -3.04
CA LEU A 65 -9.61 1.63 -2.82
C LEU A 65 -10.33 1.21 -4.11
N ARG A 66 -9.81 1.57 -5.28
CA ARG A 66 -10.47 1.32 -6.57
C ARG A 66 -10.72 -0.19 -6.79
N THR A 67 -11.95 -0.61 -6.53
CA THR A 67 -12.49 -1.97 -6.78
C THR A 67 -13.08 -2.08 -8.18
#